data_AF-A0A8H4WRU3-F1
#
_entry.id   AF-A0A8H4WRU3-F1
#
_cell.length_a   1.000
_cell.length_b   1.000
_cell.length_c   1.000
_cell.angle_alpha   90.00
_cell.angle_beta   90.00
_cell.angle_gamma   90.00
#
_symmetry.space_group_name_H-M   'P 1'
#
loop_
_entity.id
_entity.type
_entity.pdbx_description
1 polymer ?
#
loop_
_entity_poly.entity_id
_entity_poly.type
_entity_poly.pdbx_seq_one_letter_code
_entity_poly.pdbx_strand_id
1 'polypeptide(L)'
;MADKSPVGAPLSPLKRQYTNLLINKLQAQNVADRQLEIDNMPLREIMRSMKRDPDGYGMSALGFDGVLRTFDAERNILDAVGLSPTQIREYYEGLPMPERFLTADGRNVSLKDMFHPDPENVPKKVTEEDKARILAYNEELKKRGVSCCAPGKSTDDSKPDAV
;
A
#
# COMPACT_ATOMS: atom_id res chain seq x y z
N MET A 1 -31.17 -15.35 46.54
CA MET A 1 -31.51 -15.92 45.22
C MET A 1 -30.27 -15.79 44.34
N ALA A 2 -29.55 -16.88 44.10
CA ALA A 2 -28.39 -16.89 43.21
C ALA A 2 -28.82 -17.45 41.87
N ASP A 3 -28.82 -16.59 40.86
CA ASP A 3 -29.10 -16.91 39.47
C ASP A 3 -27.96 -17.78 38.92
N LYS A 4 -28.26 -19.06 38.66
CA LYS A 4 -27.36 -19.98 37.98
C LYS A 4 -27.74 -19.99 36.50
N SER A 5 -27.22 -19.02 35.75
CA SER A 5 -27.21 -19.11 34.30
C SER A 5 -26.42 -20.37 33.87
N PRO A 6 -26.96 -21.21 32.98
CA PRO A 6 -26.28 -22.43 32.55
C PRO A 6 -25.07 -22.08 31.69
N VAL A 7 -23.88 -22.47 32.14
CA VAL A 7 -22.65 -22.48 31.35
C VAL A 7 -22.86 -23.46 30.19
N GLY A 8 -22.91 -22.95 28.96
CA GLY A 8 -23.19 -23.74 27.76
C GLY A 8 -22.22 -24.92 27.60
N ALA A 9 -22.78 -26.11 27.37
CA ALA A 9 -22.02 -27.34 27.18
C ALA A 9 -21.05 -27.24 25.97
N PRO A 10 -19.84 -27.82 26.03
CA PRO A 10 -18.88 -27.79 24.95
C PRO A 10 -19.42 -28.52 23.70
N LEU A 11 -19.19 -27.92 22.52
CA LEU A 11 -19.61 -28.46 21.23
C LEU A 11 -18.97 -29.84 20.98
N SER A 12 -19.74 -30.76 20.38
CA SER A 12 -19.20 -32.06 19.95
C SER A 12 -18.13 -31.89 18.87
N PRO A 13 -17.17 -32.83 18.74
CA PRO A 13 -16.10 -32.74 17.74
C PRO A 13 -16.61 -32.54 16.31
N LEU A 14 -17.69 -33.24 15.93
CA LEU A 14 -18.35 -33.09 14.64
C LEU A 14 -18.96 -31.70 14.42
N LYS A 15 -19.64 -31.15 15.45
CA LYS A 15 -20.18 -29.78 15.38
C LYS A 15 -19.05 -28.76 15.24
N ARG A 16 -17.93 -28.95 15.95
CA ARG A 16 -16.75 -28.08 15.88
C ARG A 16 -16.07 -28.11 14.50
N GLN A 17 -15.94 -29.28 13.88
CA GLN A 17 -15.41 -29.40 12.52
C GLN A 17 -16.30 -28.68 11.50
N TYR A 18 -17.62 -28.87 11.58
CA TYR A 18 -18.57 -28.23 10.68
C TYR A 18 -18.56 -26.69 10.85
N THR A 19 -18.49 -26.18 12.07
CA THR A 19 -18.39 -24.73 12.31
C THR A 19 -17.09 -24.15 11.75
N ASN A 20 -15.96 -24.83 11.92
CA ASN A 20 -14.68 -24.37 11.37
C ASN A 20 -14.72 -24.33 9.83
N LEU A 21 -15.32 -25.34 9.20
CA LEU A 21 -15.47 -25.38 7.74
C LEU A 21 -16.32 -24.21 7.23
N LEU A 22 -17.44 -23.91 7.90
CA LEU A 22 -18.28 -22.77 7.55
C LEU A 22 -17.55 -21.44 7.72
N ILE A 23 -16.81 -21.26 8.82
CA ILE A 23 -16.01 -20.05 9.05
C ILE A 23 -14.98 -19.85 7.93
N ASN A 24 -14.24 -20.90 7.57
CA ASN A 24 -13.24 -20.81 6.51
C ASN A 24 -13.88 -20.47 5.15
N LYS A 25 -15.05 -21.05 4.84
CA LYS A 25 -15.80 -20.72 3.62
C LYS A 25 -16.26 -19.26 3.60
N LEU A 26 -16.80 -18.76 4.71
CA LEU A 26 -17.24 -17.37 4.82
C LEU A 26 -16.08 -16.40 4.69
N GLN A 27 -14.93 -16.70 5.31
CA GLN A 27 -13.72 -15.91 5.16
C GLN A 27 -13.24 -15.88 3.71
N ALA A 28 -13.20 -17.02 3.03
CA ALA A 28 -12.82 -17.10 1.62
C ALA A 28 -13.76 -16.28 0.72
N GLN A 29 -15.08 -16.37 0.96
CA GLN A 29 -16.07 -15.60 0.22
C GLN A 29 -15.89 -14.10 0.43
N ASN A 30 -15.73 -13.65 1.68
CA ASN A 30 -15.49 -12.23 1.99
C ASN A 30 -14.22 -11.68 1.33
N VAL A 31 -13.16 -12.50 1.24
CA VAL A 31 -11.92 -12.11 0.54
C VAL A 31 -12.17 -11.97 -0.97
N ALA A 32 -12.91 -12.92 -1.57
CA ALA A 32 -13.25 -12.86 -2.98
C ALA A 32 -14.15 -11.66 -3.32
N ASP A 33 -15.18 -11.41 -2.51
CA ASP A 33 -16.10 -10.28 -2.70
C ASP A 33 -15.36 -8.94 -2.60
N ARG A 34 -14.49 -8.79 -1.58
CA ARG A 34 -13.65 -7.60 -1.43
C ARG A 34 -12.70 -7.41 -2.62
N GLN A 35 -12.15 -8.48 -3.17
CA GLN A 35 -11.28 -8.39 -4.35
C GLN A 35 -12.08 -7.98 -5.59
N LEU A 36 -13.30 -8.49 -5.77
CA LEU A 36 -14.20 -8.09 -6.86
C LEU A 36 -14.59 -6.61 -6.78
N GLU A 37 -14.80 -6.09 -5.57
CA GLU A 37 -15.02 -4.65 -5.36
C GLU A 37 -13.78 -3.83 -5.77
N ILE A 38 -12.59 -4.24 -5.32
CA ILE A 38 -11.31 -3.57 -5.62
C ILE A 38 -11.02 -3.58 -7.12
N ASP A 39 -11.26 -4.69 -7.82
CA ASP A 39 -10.99 -4.83 -9.26
C ASP A 39 -11.75 -3.81 -10.12
N ASN A 40 -12.92 -3.35 -9.64
CA ASN A 40 -13.76 -2.37 -10.33
C ASN A 40 -13.52 -0.92 -9.87
N MET A 41 -12.70 -0.70 -8.85
CA MET A 41 -12.36 0.64 -8.37
C MET A 41 -11.19 1.24 -9.16
N PRO A 42 -11.20 2.57 -9.43
CA PRO A 42 -10.03 3.26 -9.96
C PRO A 42 -8.89 3.24 -8.93
N LEU A 43 -7.64 3.22 -9.40
CA LEU A 43 -6.46 3.15 -8.52
C LEU A 43 -6.48 4.24 -7.44
N ARG A 44 -6.87 5.47 -7.81
CA ARG A 44 -6.96 6.60 -6.88
C ARG A 44 -7.86 6.31 -5.68
N GLU A 45 -8.96 5.59 -5.88
CA GLU A 45 -9.90 5.26 -4.81
C GLU A 45 -9.34 4.17 -3.89
N ILE A 46 -8.66 3.17 -4.47
CA ILE A 46 -7.92 2.15 -3.72
C ILE A 46 -6.87 2.80 -2.83
N MET A 47 -6.03 3.68 -3.38
CA MET A 47 -5.00 4.40 -2.61
C MET A 47 -5.55 5.28 -1.49
N ARG A 48 -6.82 5.71 -1.60
CA ARG A 48 -7.51 6.50 -0.58
C ARG A 48 -8.09 5.62 0.53
N SER A 49 -8.51 4.39 0.22
CA SER A 49 -9.11 3.46 1.19
C SER A 49 -8.09 2.68 2.01
N MET A 50 -6.84 2.56 1.52
CA MET A 50 -5.77 1.88 2.23
C MET A 50 -5.36 2.59 3.53
N LYS A 51 -5.01 1.80 4.56
CA LYS A 51 -4.48 2.35 5.81
C LYS A 51 -3.16 3.08 5.58
N ARG A 52 -2.98 4.17 6.30
CA ARG A 52 -1.75 4.98 6.28
C ARG A 52 -1.14 5.04 7.66
N ASP A 53 0.14 5.37 7.67
CA ASP A 53 0.86 5.67 8.90
C ASP A 53 0.18 6.86 9.60
N PRO A 54 -0.29 6.71 10.86
CA PRO A 54 -0.95 7.78 11.59
C PRO A 54 -0.06 9.01 11.79
N ASP A 55 1.26 8.81 11.86
CA ASP A 55 2.23 9.90 12.05
C ASP A 55 2.60 10.59 10.73
N GLY A 56 2.16 10.04 9.58
CA GLY A 56 2.36 10.62 8.25
C GLY A 56 3.78 10.44 7.68
N TYR A 57 4.64 9.64 8.31
CA TYR A 57 6.00 9.34 7.85
C TYR A 57 6.10 8.05 7.02
N GLY A 58 4.97 7.36 6.86
CA GLY A 58 4.84 6.19 6.01
C GLY A 58 4.93 6.46 4.52
N MET A 59 4.86 5.40 3.73
CA MET A 59 4.89 5.46 2.26
C MET A 59 4.06 4.36 1.61
N SER A 60 3.72 4.54 0.34
CA SER A 60 3.15 3.47 -0.50
C SER A 60 4.17 3.02 -1.54
N ALA A 61 4.24 1.72 -1.82
CA ALA A 61 5.05 1.21 -2.92
C ALA A 61 4.37 0.02 -3.61
N LEU A 62 4.50 -0.02 -4.93
CA LEU A 62 4.07 -1.13 -5.76
C LEU A 62 5.22 -2.14 -5.89
N GLY A 63 5.01 -3.36 -5.40
CA GLY A 63 5.97 -4.46 -5.55
C GLY A 63 5.88 -5.09 -6.95
N PHE A 64 6.96 -5.72 -7.41
CA PHE A 64 7.00 -6.44 -8.70
C PHE A 64 6.05 -7.63 -8.76
N ASP A 65 5.52 -8.06 -7.62
CA ASP A 65 4.43 -9.03 -7.49
C ASP A 65 3.04 -8.45 -7.81
N GLY A 66 2.96 -7.17 -8.18
CA GLY A 66 1.72 -6.48 -8.53
C GLY A 66 0.89 -6.03 -7.32
N VAL A 67 1.46 -6.12 -6.11
CA VAL A 67 0.76 -5.75 -4.87
C VAL A 67 1.20 -4.35 -4.43
N LEU A 68 0.22 -3.46 -4.27
CA LEU A 68 0.42 -2.15 -3.68
C LEU A 68 0.37 -2.28 -2.16
N ARG A 69 1.40 -1.77 -1.49
CA ARG A 69 1.54 -1.83 -0.02
C ARG A 69 1.68 -0.44 0.56
N THR A 70 1.15 -0.25 1.76
CA THR A 70 1.46 0.89 2.61
C THR A 70 2.36 0.46 3.75
N PHE A 71 3.32 1.32 4.08
CA PHE A 71 4.34 1.07 5.08
C PHE A 71 4.37 2.20 6.10
N ASP A 72 4.73 1.89 7.35
CA ASP A 72 5.12 2.91 8.34
C ASP A 72 6.55 3.41 8.11
N ALA A 73 7.01 4.32 8.98
CA ALA A 73 8.38 4.83 8.97
C ALA A 73 9.41 3.69 9.11
N GLU A 74 9.06 2.64 9.84
CA GLU A 74 9.89 1.47 10.10
C GLU A 74 9.87 0.42 8.98
N ARG A 75 9.13 0.66 7.89
CA ARG A 75 8.92 -0.28 6.78
C ARG A 75 8.13 -1.53 7.16
N ASN A 76 7.36 -1.49 8.23
CA ASN A 76 6.34 -2.51 8.50
C ASN A 76 5.13 -2.26 7.61
N ILE A 77 4.51 -3.33 7.13
CA ILE A 77 3.34 -3.25 6.23
C ILE A 77 2.09 -2.95 7.06
N LEU A 78 1.39 -1.87 6.69
CA LEU A 78 0.14 -1.43 7.32
C LEU A 78 -1.09 -1.98 6.58
N ASP A 79 -1.03 -2.00 5.25
CA ASP A 79 -2.08 -2.50 4.38
C ASP A 79 -1.48 -3.00 3.05
N ALA A 80 -2.22 -3.87 2.37
CA ALA A 80 -1.82 -4.43 1.09
C ALA A 80 -3.04 -4.72 0.21
N VAL A 81 -2.92 -4.39 -1.07
CA VAL A 81 -3.96 -4.64 -2.08
C VAL A 81 -3.32 -5.19 -3.35
N GLY A 82 -3.81 -6.32 -3.84
CA GLY A 82 -3.42 -6.88 -5.12
C GLY A 82 -4.06 -6.08 -6.24
N LEU A 83 -3.24 -5.43 -7.08
CA LEU A 83 -3.73 -4.66 -8.22
C LEU A 83 -3.88 -5.54 -9.45
N SER A 84 -4.91 -5.24 -10.25
CA SER A 84 -5.04 -5.79 -11.60
C SER A 84 -4.00 -5.20 -12.56
N PRO A 85 -3.69 -5.87 -13.69
CA PRO A 85 -2.80 -5.31 -14.71
C PRO A 85 -3.25 -3.94 -15.23
N THR A 86 -4.55 -3.65 -15.23
CA THR A 86 -5.09 -2.34 -15.63
C THR A 86 -4.77 -1.26 -14.61
N GLN A 87 -4.94 -1.54 -13.32
CA GLN A 87 -4.58 -0.61 -12.23
C GLN A 87 -3.06 -0.40 -12.13
N ILE A 88 -2.26 -1.42 -12.43
CA ILE A 88 -0.80 -1.30 -12.52
C ILE A 88 -0.40 -0.35 -13.66
N ARG A 89 -1.07 -0.42 -14.82
CA ARG A 89 -0.85 0.55 -15.90
C ARG A 89 -1.27 1.97 -15.48
N GLU A 90 -2.38 2.12 -14.78
CA GLU A 90 -2.82 3.41 -14.21
C GLU A 90 -1.77 4.00 -13.25
N TYR A 91 -1.09 3.15 -12.46
CA TYR A 91 -0.02 3.56 -11.54
C TYR A 91 1.17 4.22 -12.26
N TYR A 92 1.44 3.80 -13.50
CA TYR A 92 2.51 4.32 -14.35
C TYR A 92 2.00 5.22 -15.48
N GLU A 93 0.74 5.67 -15.44
CA GLU A 93 0.21 6.53 -16.49
C GLU A 93 1.05 7.82 -16.60
N GLY A 94 1.61 8.08 -17.79
CA GLY A 94 2.52 9.20 -18.03
C GLY A 94 3.97 8.99 -17.57
N LEU A 95 4.34 7.80 -17.09
CA LEU A 95 5.69 7.43 -16.66
C LEU A 95 6.19 6.18 -17.42
N PRO A 96 7.51 6.02 -17.60
CA PRO A 96 8.06 4.79 -18.17
C PRO A 96 7.81 3.61 -17.22
N MET A 97 7.00 2.64 -17.65
CA MET A 97 6.71 1.44 -16.88
C MET A 97 7.83 0.40 -17.06
N PRO A 98 8.43 -0.12 -15.97
CA PRO A 98 9.41 -1.20 -16.06
C PRO A 98 8.81 -2.49 -16.67
N GLU A 99 9.58 -3.20 -17.49
CA GLU A 99 9.10 -4.41 -18.19
C GLU A 99 8.55 -5.48 -17.26
N ARG A 100 9.12 -5.61 -16.04
CA ARG A 100 8.66 -6.56 -15.02
C ARG A 100 7.17 -6.39 -14.66
N PHE A 101 6.61 -5.20 -14.84
CA PHE A 101 5.20 -4.91 -14.55
C PHE A 101 4.25 -5.25 -15.69
N LEU A 102 4.75 -5.53 -16.90
CA LEU A 102 3.90 -5.87 -18.06
C LEU A 102 3.08 -7.16 -17.83
N THR A 103 3.63 -8.09 -17.05
CA THR A 103 3.03 -9.40 -16.74
C THR A 103 2.60 -9.53 -15.28
N ALA A 104 2.73 -8.46 -14.48
CA ALA A 104 2.41 -8.51 -13.06
C ALA A 104 0.88 -8.50 -12.85
N ASP A 105 0.40 -9.32 -11.91
CA ASP A 105 -1.00 -9.35 -11.46
C ASP A 105 -1.05 -9.70 -9.97
N GLY A 106 -1.28 -8.69 -9.14
CA GLY A 106 -1.26 -8.82 -7.69
C GLY A 106 -2.45 -9.59 -7.12
N ARG A 107 -3.49 -9.84 -7.91
CA ARG A 107 -4.70 -10.56 -7.48
C ARG A 107 -4.46 -12.05 -7.28
N ASN A 108 -3.36 -12.56 -7.86
CA ASN A 108 -2.93 -13.95 -7.71
C ASN A 108 -2.04 -14.18 -6.49
N VAL A 109 -1.69 -13.13 -5.74
CA VAL A 109 -0.84 -13.22 -4.55
C VAL A 109 -1.69 -13.59 -3.35
N SER A 110 -1.23 -14.59 -2.58
CA SER A 110 -1.96 -15.02 -1.39
C SER A 110 -1.94 -13.93 -0.32
N LEU A 111 -3.00 -13.85 0.51
CA LEU A 111 -3.05 -12.89 1.61
C LEU A 111 -1.82 -12.96 2.53
N LYS A 112 -1.28 -14.17 2.75
CA LYS A 112 -0.06 -14.34 3.55
C LYS A 112 1.14 -13.65 2.89
N ASP A 113 1.32 -13.85 1.59
CA ASP A 113 2.48 -13.34 0.85
C ASP A 113 2.35 -11.82 0.59
N MET A 114 1.12 -11.29 0.56
CA MET A 114 0.88 -9.85 0.55
C MET A 114 1.53 -9.14 1.75
N PHE A 115 1.55 -9.76 2.93
CA PHE A 115 2.17 -9.23 4.16
C PHE A 115 3.55 -9.81 4.47
N HIS A 116 4.06 -10.71 3.62
CA HIS A 116 5.42 -11.26 3.72
C HIS A 116 6.11 -11.25 2.34
N PRO A 117 6.30 -10.06 1.73
CA PRO A 117 6.89 -9.95 0.41
C PRO A 117 8.37 -10.33 0.39
N ASP A 118 8.87 -10.60 -0.82
CA ASP A 118 10.30 -10.63 -1.07
C ASP A 118 10.97 -9.31 -0.65
N PRO A 119 12.20 -9.35 -0.10
CA PRO A 119 12.91 -8.14 0.34
C PRO A 119 13.10 -7.09 -0.76
N GLU A 120 13.07 -7.48 -2.05
CA GLU A 120 13.14 -6.54 -3.17
C GLU A 120 11.89 -5.66 -3.32
N ASN A 121 10.74 -6.13 -2.83
CA ASN A 121 9.47 -5.41 -2.87
C ASN A 121 9.25 -4.52 -1.64
N VAL A 122 10.21 -4.49 -0.70
CA VAL A 122 10.19 -3.62 0.47
C VAL A 122 11.14 -2.44 0.24
N PRO A 123 10.63 -1.19 0.25
CA PRO A 123 11.49 -0.02 0.11
C PRO A 123 12.59 0.02 1.17
N LYS A 124 13.85 0.14 0.74
CA LYS A 124 14.99 0.22 1.66
C LYS A 124 14.88 1.46 2.56
N LYS A 125 15.28 1.31 3.83
CA LYS A 125 15.49 2.47 4.69
C LYS A 125 16.74 3.20 4.23
N VAL A 126 16.62 4.52 4.13
CA VAL A 126 17.76 5.39 3.83
C VAL A 126 18.66 5.41 5.05
N THR A 127 19.90 4.96 4.89
CA THR A 127 20.92 4.98 5.95
C THR A 127 21.47 6.40 6.17
N GLU A 128 22.17 6.64 7.28
CA GLU A 128 22.83 7.94 7.50
C GLU A 128 23.92 8.20 6.44
N GLU A 129 24.61 7.15 6.00
CA GLU A 129 25.55 7.20 4.91
C GLU A 129 24.87 7.57 3.58
N ASP A 130 23.70 6.98 3.29
CA ASP A 130 22.90 7.35 2.12
C ASP A 130 22.49 8.82 2.17
N LYS A 131 22.02 9.30 3.34
CA LYS A 131 21.65 10.71 3.53
C LYS A 131 22.84 11.63 3.29
N ALA A 132 24.00 11.32 3.87
CA ALA A 132 25.22 12.11 3.67
C ALA A 132 25.65 12.14 2.19
N ARG A 133 25.58 11.00 1.48
CA ARG A 133 25.86 10.93 0.04
C ARG A 133 24.88 11.76 -0.78
N ILE A 134 23.58 11.64 -0.50
CA ILE A 134 22.53 12.40 -1.19
C ILE A 134 22.72 13.90 -0.96
N LEU A 135 23.03 14.33 0.26
CA LEU A 135 23.27 15.73 0.59
C LEU A 135 24.50 16.28 -0.13
N ALA A 136 25.63 15.56 -0.11
CA ALA A 136 26.85 15.96 -0.81
C ALA A 136 26.62 16.06 -2.33
N TYR A 137 25.92 15.10 -2.92
CA TYR A 137 25.56 15.12 -4.33
C TYR A 137 24.63 16.28 -4.68
N ASN A 138 23.62 16.55 -3.85
CA ASN A 138 22.71 17.68 -4.04
C ASN A 138 23.43 19.03 -3.93
N GLU A 139 24.43 19.16 -3.04
CA GLU A 139 25.26 20.36 -2.95
C GLU A 139 26.10 20.55 -4.22
N GLU A 140 26.65 19.46 -4.77
CA GLU A 140 27.38 19.49 -6.04
C GLU A 140 26.48 19.89 -7.21
N LEU A 141 25.27 19.34 -7.31
CA LEU A 141 24.29 19.74 -8.33
C LEU A 141 23.93 21.23 -8.24
N LYS A 142 23.73 21.74 -7.02
CA LYS A 142 23.50 23.18 -6.78
C LYS A 142 24.68 24.03 -7.26
N LYS A 143 25.92 23.61 -6.99
CA LYS A 143 27.14 24.29 -7.48
C LYS A 143 27.21 24.29 -9.01
N ARG A 144 26.72 23.24 -9.66
CA ARG A 144 26.63 23.13 -11.12
C ARG A 144 25.44 23.89 -11.73
N GLY A 145 24.65 24.59 -10.91
CA GLY A 145 23.47 25.32 -11.35
C GLY A 145 22.29 24.44 -11.80
N VAL A 146 22.34 23.13 -11.49
CA VAL A 146 21.24 22.21 -11.75
C VAL A 146 20.23 22.38 -10.61
N SER A 147 19.18 23.17 -10.85
CA SER A 147 18.04 23.20 -9.91
C SER A 147 17.20 21.93 -10.12
N CYS A 148 16.98 21.19 -9.04
CA CYS A 148 16.03 20.08 -9.08
C CYS A 148 14.65 20.64 -9.42
N CYS A 149 13.94 19.97 -10.34
CA CYS A 149 12.60 20.35 -10.78
C CYS A 149 11.66 20.56 -9.57
N ALA A 150 11.35 21.82 -9.26
CA ALA A 150 10.17 22.19 -8.51
C ALA A 150 9.16 22.74 -9.52
N PRO A 151 8.08 22.03 -9.87
CA PRO A 151 6.95 22.66 -10.54
C PRO A 151 6.14 23.40 -9.47
N GLY A 152 6.62 24.57 -9.07
CA GLY A 152 5.88 25.52 -8.27
C GLY A 152 5.86 26.84 -9.02
N LYS A 153 4.89 27.01 -9.91
CA LYS A 153 4.56 28.35 -10.41
C LYS A 153 4.05 29.14 -9.20
N SER A 154 4.88 30.03 -8.64
CA SER A 154 4.39 31.10 -7.78
C SER A 154 3.65 32.08 -8.69
N THR A 155 2.33 31.91 -8.78
CA THR A 155 1.46 32.94 -9.30
C THR A 155 1.35 34.07 -8.28
N ASP A 156 1.81 35.23 -8.72
CA ASP A 156 1.15 36.53 -8.56
C ASP A 156 1.34 37.31 -7.24
N ASP A 157 2.42 38.10 -7.19
CA ASP A 157 2.49 39.35 -6.40
C ASP A 157 2.19 40.53 -7.34
N SER A 158 0.94 40.71 -7.73
CA SER A 158 0.46 41.98 -8.30
C SER A 158 -0.27 42.77 -7.22
N LYS A 159 0.51 43.58 -6.51
CA LYS A 159 0.06 44.65 -5.61
C LYS A 159 -0.91 45.59 -6.35
N PRO A 160 -2.10 45.91 -5.82
CA PRO A 160 -2.87 47.03 -6.34
C PRO A 160 -2.30 48.33 -5.78
N ASP A 161 -1.64 49.12 -6.62
CA ASP A 161 -1.33 50.51 -6.31
C ASP A 161 -2.62 51.34 -6.46
N ALA A 162 -2.94 52.04 -5.37
CA ALA A 162 -3.97 53.06 -5.31
C ALA A 162 -3.50 54.33 -6.03
N VAL A 163 -4.35 54.87 -6.91
CA VAL A 163 -4.55 56.31 -7.13
C VAL A 163 -6.02 56.53 -7.47
#